data_AF-A0A8E2JCF4-F1
#
_entry.id   AF-A0A8E2JCF4-F1
#
_cell.length_a   1.000
_cell.length_b   1.000
_cell.length_c   1.000
_cell.angle_alpha   90.00
_cell.angle_beta   90.00
_cell.angle_gamma   90.00
#
_symmetry.space_group_name_H-M   'P 1'
#
loop_
_entity.id
_entity.type
_entity.pdbx_description
1 polymer ?
#
loop_
_entity_poly.entity_id
_entity_poly.type
_entity_poly.pdbx_seq_one_letter_code
_entity_poly.pdbx_strand_id
1 'polypeptide(L)'
;SFSERNIHGSGHFGVGVVLRTIGNAHNSPATQQICLHGNMDRSLWEWQSQSVSIRLNQVGGSMLPFDYRGQNVTLDFEDKVGKLGWSAALKELLD
;
A
#
# COMPACT_ATOMS: atom_id res chain seq x y z
N SER A 1 -3.57 -1.60 -14.90
CA SER A 1 -4.49 -1.13 -15.96
C SER A 1 -4.49 0.39 -15.95
N PHE A 2 -4.45 1.04 -17.12
CA PHE A 2 -4.60 2.50 -17.23
C PHE A 2 -6.07 2.95 -17.22
N SER A 3 -7.03 2.01 -17.16
CA SER A 3 -8.45 2.32 -17.15
C SER A 3 -8.91 3.00 -15.85
N GLU A 4 -8.29 2.63 -14.71
CA GLU A 4 -8.62 3.17 -13.40
C GLU A 4 -7.61 4.25 -13.00
N ARG A 5 -8.05 5.50 -13.00
CA ARG A 5 -7.21 6.65 -12.63
C ARG A 5 -7.07 6.71 -11.11
N ASN A 6 -5.84 6.61 -10.62
CA ASN A 6 -5.54 6.74 -9.20
C ASN A 6 -4.11 7.27 -8.98
N ILE A 7 -3.87 7.95 -7.85
CA ILE A 7 -2.61 8.63 -7.56
C ILE A 7 -1.41 7.68 -7.45
N HIS A 8 -1.62 6.44 -7.00
CA HIS A 8 -0.56 5.45 -6.84
C HIS A 8 -0.06 4.97 -8.21
N GLY A 9 -0.96 4.39 -9.02
CA GLY A 9 -0.66 3.93 -10.36
C GLY A 9 -0.14 5.06 -11.26
N SER A 10 -0.77 6.24 -11.22
CA SER A 10 -0.28 7.41 -11.97
C SER A 10 1.13 7.84 -11.53
N GLY A 11 1.49 7.74 -10.25
CA GLY A 11 2.85 8.01 -9.78
C GLY A 11 3.87 7.02 -10.36
N HIS A 12 3.58 5.73 -10.30
CA HIS A 12 4.44 4.67 -10.85
C HIS A 12 4.63 4.81 -12.37
N PHE A 13 3.53 4.84 -13.13
CA PHE A 13 3.58 4.85 -14.59
C PHE A 13 3.93 6.22 -15.17
N GLY A 14 3.65 7.31 -14.45
CA GLY A 14 4.01 8.67 -14.87
C GLY A 14 5.52 8.89 -14.91
N VAL A 15 6.26 8.31 -13.96
CA VAL A 15 7.73 8.37 -13.91
C VAL A 15 8.37 7.23 -14.72
N GLY A 16 7.83 6.02 -14.61
CA GLY A 16 8.42 4.81 -15.20
C GLY A 16 8.06 4.55 -16.65
N VAL A 17 6.95 5.08 -17.13
CA VAL A 17 6.28 4.54 -18.33
C VAL A 17 6.03 3.02 -18.13
N VAL A 18 5.55 2.30 -19.14
CA VAL A 18 5.20 0.87 -19.02
C VAL A 18 6.42 -0.05 -18.80
N LEU A 19 7.61 0.35 -19.29
CA LEU A 19 8.75 -0.56 -19.44
C LEU A 19 9.88 -0.35 -18.41
N ARG A 20 9.86 0.72 -17.60
CA ARG A 20 10.92 0.94 -16.60
C ARG A 20 10.55 0.30 -15.28
N THR A 21 11.58 0.05 -14.47
CA THR A 21 11.54 -0.61 -13.18
C THR A 21 10.42 -0.10 -12.25
N ILE A 22 10.21 1.21 -12.16
CA ILE A 22 9.16 1.78 -11.29
C ILE A 22 7.73 1.54 -11.81
N GLY A 23 7.53 1.32 -13.11
CA GLY A 23 6.23 0.94 -13.68
C GLY A 23 5.91 -0.55 -13.54
N ASN A 24 6.87 -1.37 -13.14
CA ASN A 24 6.67 -2.80 -12.87
C ASN A 24 6.37 -3.01 -11.38
N ALA A 25 5.15 -3.48 -11.05
CA ALA A 25 4.71 -3.63 -9.66
C ALA A 25 5.59 -4.56 -8.80
N HIS A 26 6.26 -5.55 -9.42
CA HIS A 26 7.16 -6.45 -8.69
C HIS A 26 8.53 -5.81 -8.44
N ASN A 27 9.03 -5.05 -9.41
CA ASN A 27 10.38 -4.50 -9.39
C ASN A 27 10.45 -3.04 -8.93
N SER A 28 9.31 -2.37 -8.74
CA SER A 28 9.28 -0.93 -8.42
C SER A 28 10.12 -0.52 -7.21
N PRO A 29 10.27 -1.35 -6.15
CA PRO A 29 11.13 -1.00 -5.02
C PRO A 29 12.63 -0.85 -5.37
N ALA A 30 13.08 -1.35 -6.52
CA ALA A 30 14.49 -1.24 -6.92
C ALA A 30 14.88 0.17 -7.44
N THR A 31 13.95 1.12 -7.49
CA THR A 31 14.23 2.50 -7.91
C THR A 31 14.32 3.45 -6.71
N GLN A 32 15.25 4.40 -6.74
CA GLN A 32 15.39 5.39 -5.65
C GLN A 32 14.12 6.23 -5.45
N GLN A 33 13.35 6.44 -6.53
CA GLN A 33 12.09 7.16 -6.49
C GLN A 33 11.00 6.41 -5.72
N ILE A 34 11.17 5.12 -5.38
CA ILE A 34 10.21 4.39 -4.54
C ILE A 34 10.01 5.08 -3.19
N CYS A 35 11.03 5.75 -2.64
CA CYS A 35 10.95 6.45 -1.37
C CYS A 35 9.87 7.56 -1.37
N LEU A 36 9.44 8.02 -2.55
CA LEU A 36 8.33 8.96 -2.69
C LEU A 36 6.96 8.35 -2.34
N HIS A 37 6.89 7.04 -2.04
CA HIS A 37 5.73 6.42 -1.37
C HIS A 37 5.39 7.07 -0.04
N GLY A 38 6.30 7.84 0.58
CA GLY A 38 5.96 8.69 1.72
C GLY A 38 4.80 9.66 1.43
N ASN A 39 4.54 10.03 0.16
CA ASN A 39 3.35 10.80 -0.17
C ASN A 39 2.05 9.98 -0.17
N MET A 40 2.12 8.68 -0.47
CA MET A 40 0.98 7.77 -0.31
C MET A 40 0.65 7.59 1.18
N ASP A 41 1.68 7.41 1.99
CA ASP A 41 1.57 7.32 3.44
C ASP A 41 1.00 8.61 4.05
N ARG A 42 1.52 9.78 3.64
CA ARG A 42 0.94 11.09 4.02
C ARG A 42 -0.54 11.20 3.64
N SER A 43 -0.94 10.72 2.46
CA SER A 43 -2.34 10.78 2.03
C SER A 43 -3.24 9.88 2.89
N LEU A 44 -2.75 8.70 3.28
CA LEU A 44 -3.43 7.81 4.23
C LEU A 44 -3.56 8.48 5.61
N TRP A 45 -2.45 9.03 6.12
CA TRP A 45 -2.40 9.74 7.39
C TRP A 45 -3.36 10.94 7.44
N GLU A 46 -3.39 11.77 6.39
CA GLU A 46 -4.33 12.88 6.27
C GLU A 46 -5.78 12.41 6.27
N TRP A 47 -6.06 11.30 5.58
CA TRP A 47 -7.39 10.71 5.57
C TRP A 47 -7.77 10.16 6.96
N GLN A 48 -6.87 9.46 7.66
CA GLN A 48 -7.11 8.97 9.03
C GLN A 48 -7.33 10.12 10.01
N SER A 49 -6.54 11.19 9.89
CA SER A 49 -6.56 12.36 10.77
C SER A 49 -7.89 13.12 10.77
N GLN A 50 -8.69 13.05 9.69
CA GLN A 50 -10.02 13.65 9.63
C GLN A 50 -11.00 13.05 10.66
N SER A 51 -10.79 11.79 11.09
CA SER A 51 -11.59 11.16 12.14
C SER A 51 -10.85 9.94 12.71
N VAL A 52 -9.88 10.19 13.57
CA VAL A 52 -8.99 9.14 14.12
C VAL A 52 -9.77 8.03 14.82
N SER A 53 -10.80 8.37 15.61
CA SER A 53 -11.61 7.39 16.34
C SER A 53 -12.34 6.39 15.43
N ILE A 54 -12.60 6.76 14.18
CA ILE A 54 -13.28 5.93 13.19
C ILE A 54 -12.27 5.28 12.25
N ARG A 55 -11.29 6.04 11.77
CA ARG A 55 -10.48 5.69 10.59
C ARG A 55 -9.15 5.02 10.90
N LEU A 56 -8.61 5.21 12.10
CA LEU A 56 -7.30 4.68 12.47
C LEU A 56 -7.23 3.16 12.23
N ASN A 57 -8.28 2.46 12.68
CA ASN A 57 -8.38 1.00 12.62
C ASN A 57 -9.30 0.49 11.50
N GLN A 58 -9.61 1.32 10.51
CA GLN A 58 -10.44 0.89 9.37
C GLN A 58 -9.61 0.02 8.42
N VAL A 59 -9.90 -1.28 8.44
CA VAL A 59 -9.24 -2.30 7.62
C VAL A 59 -10.30 -3.11 6.87
N GLY A 60 -9.99 -3.50 5.63
CA GLY A 60 -10.86 -4.35 4.83
C GLY A 60 -10.18 -4.82 3.54
N GLY A 61 -10.85 -5.76 2.85
CA GLY A 61 -10.31 -6.42 1.66
C GLY A 61 -9.69 -7.78 1.98
N SER A 62 -9.45 -8.57 0.93
CA SER A 62 -8.90 -9.92 1.03
C SER A 62 -7.37 -9.89 1.19
N MET A 63 -6.83 -10.92 1.84
CA MET A 63 -5.39 -11.14 1.94
C MET A 63 -4.71 -11.33 0.59
N LEU A 64 -5.46 -11.81 -0.42
CA LEU A 64 -4.95 -12.01 -1.78
C LEU A 64 -5.51 -10.95 -2.74
N PRO A 65 -4.66 -10.32 -3.58
CA PRO A 65 -5.11 -9.35 -4.56
C PRO A 65 -6.22 -9.91 -5.46
N PHE A 66 -7.31 -9.15 -5.60
CA PHE A 66 -8.48 -9.49 -6.42
C PHE A 66 -9.24 -10.77 -6.03
N ASP A 67 -9.00 -11.30 -4.83
CA ASP A 67 -9.80 -12.41 -4.30
C ASP A 67 -11.05 -11.89 -3.58
N TYR A 68 -12.12 -11.69 -4.33
CA TYR A 68 -13.40 -11.17 -3.83
C TYR A 68 -14.18 -12.15 -2.95
N ARG A 69 -13.71 -13.39 -2.77
CA ARG A 69 -14.32 -14.41 -1.91
C ARG A 69 -13.38 -14.89 -0.81
N GLY A 70 -12.18 -14.32 -0.74
CA GLY A 70 -11.13 -14.70 0.19
C GLY A 70 -11.43 -14.27 1.62
N GLN A 71 -10.54 -14.68 2.51
CA GLN A 71 -10.57 -14.24 3.89
C GLN A 71 -10.17 -12.76 3.97
N ASN A 72 -10.96 -11.98 4.71
CA ASN A 72 -10.65 -10.58 4.93
C ASN A 72 -9.42 -10.45 5.84
N VAL A 73 -8.59 -9.44 5.54
CA VAL A 73 -7.56 -8.96 6.46
C VAL A 73 -8.24 -8.36 7.69
N THR A 74 -7.68 -8.65 8.87
CA THR A 74 -8.09 -8.08 10.16
C THR A 74 -6.90 -7.38 10.81
N LEU A 75 -7.14 -6.68 11.93
CA LEU A 75 -6.09 -6.02 12.70
C LEU A 75 -5.03 -6.98 13.26
N ASP A 76 -5.40 -8.25 13.47
CA ASP A 76 -4.51 -9.31 13.97
C ASP A 76 -3.71 -10.00 12.85
N PHE A 77 -3.90 -9.59 11.59
CA PHE A 77 -3.11 -10.10 10.47
C PHE A 77 -1.63 -9.77 10.69
N GLU A 78 -0.77 -10.80 10.64
CA GLU A 78 0.68 -10.65 10.78
C GLU A 78 1.30 -10.31 9.42
N ASP A 79 1.75 -9.07 9.25
CA ASP A 79 2.51 -8.67 8.07
C ASP A 79 4.01 -8.95 8.25
N LYS A 80 4.68 -9.31 7.15
CA LYS A 80 6.10 -9.70 7.14
C LYS A 80 6.84 -8.94 6.05
N VAL A 81 7.76 -8.06 6.45
CA VAL A 81 8.62 -7.32 5.52
C VAL A 81 9.78 -8.21 5.02
N GLY A 82 9.42 -9.32 4.38
CA GLY A 82 10.34 -10.27 3.73
C GLY A 82 11.56 -10.64 4.57
N LYS A 83 12.71 -10.80 3.92
CA LYS A 83 13.99 -11.11 4.59
C LYS A 83 14.62 -9.92 5.31
N LEU A 84 14.06 -8.72 5.15
CA LEU A 84 14.71 -7.45 5.50
C LEU A 84 14.10 -6.77 6.72
N GLY A 85 12.96 -7.23 7.22
CA GLY A 85 12.30 -6.60 8.36
C GLY A 85 11.66 -7.61 9.31
N TRP A 86 11.07 -7.07 10.38
CA TRP A 86 10.36 -7.85 11.39
C TRP A 86 8.95 -8.21 10.93
N SER A 87 8.33 -9.14 11.64
CA SER A 87 6.89 -9.32 11.62
C SER A 87 6.23 -8.31 12.57
N ALA A 88 5.06 -7.81 12.20
CA ALA A 88 4.21 -7.02 13.09
C ALA A 88 2.74 -7.32 12.80
N ALA A 89 1.88 -7.19 13.81
CA ALA A 89 0.44 -7.20 13.55
C ALA A 89 0.07 -5.92 12.78
N LEU A 90 -0.90 -6.00 11.87
CA LEU A 90 -1.34 -4.84 11.09
C LEU A 90 -1.73 -3.66 11.99
N LYS A 91 -2.32 -3.94 13.15
CA LYS A 91 -2.65 -2.92 14.16
C LYS A 91 -1.44 -2.08 14.59
N GLU A 92 -0.26 -2.70 14.72
CA GLU A 92 0.97 -2.05 15.17
C GLU A 92 1.56 -1.13 14.09
N LEU A 93 1.12 -1.28 12.84
CA LEU A 93 1.56 -0.47 11.69
C LEU A 93 0.69 0.76 11.45
N LEU A 94 -0.37 0.97 12.25
CA LEU A 94 -1.35 2.06 12.06
C LEU A 94 -1.16 3.22 13.06
N ASP A 95 -0.12 3.20 13.89
CA ASP A 95 0.16 4.17 14.98
C ASP A 95 1.30 5.14 14.62
#